data_AF-A0A450U7V7-F1
#
_entry.id   AF-A0A450U7V7-F1
#
_cell.length_a   1.000
_cell.length_b   1.000
_cell.length_c   1.000
_cell.angle_alpha   90.00
_cell.angle_beta   90.00
_cell.angle_gamma   90.00
#
_symmetry.space_group_name_H-M   'P 1'
#
loop_
_entity.id
_entity.type
_entity.pdbx_description
1 polymer ?
#
loop_
_entity_poly.entity_id
_entity_poly.type
_entity_poly.pdbx_seq_one_letter_code
_entity_poly.pdbx_strand_id
1 'polypeptide(L)'
;MGELITIDIQDLDIREGTIRIHGKGDRERIVFLPDENLRSLLRIYLKARGAAFPLTERVIITPQGRAANTQYVRLLVRKAGEAAGIGQRITPHMLRHSTATHLLNSGVDIRHVQKLLGHQSITTTQIYTQVSTDMLKRVIAEGHPMRGMWEESMDN
;
A
#
# COMPACT_ATOMS: atom_id res chain seq x y z
N MET A 1 4.16 1.26 8.57
CA MET A 1 5.33 2.12 8.27
C MET A 1 6.63 1.36 8.27
N GLY A 2 7.00 0.69 9.36
CA GLY A 2 8.17 -0.20 9.36
C GLY A 2 8.10 -1.24 8.24
N GLU A 3 6.92 -1.82 8.02
CA GLU A 3 6.72 -2.85 6.97
C GLU A 3 6.92 -2.34 5.54
N LEU A 4 6.65 -1.05 5.25
CA LEU A 4 6.79 -0.51 3.89
C LEU A 4 8.25 -0.41 3.46
N ILE A 5 9.12 -0.03 4.40
CA ILE A 5 10.55 0.15 4.14
C ILE A 5 11.33 -1.17 4.13
N THR A 6 10.65 -2.29 4.41
CA THR A 6 11.23 -3.63 4.45
C THR A 6 10.74 -4.53 3.31
N ILE A 7 10.05 -3.97 2.31
CA ILE A 7 9.58 -4.73 1.15
C ILE A 7 10.73 -4.81 0.16
N ASP A 8 11.06 -6.03 -0.28
CA ASP A 8 12.04 -6.27 -1.34
C ASP A 8 11.33 -6.46 -2.70
N ILE A 9 12.07 -6.31 -3.80
CA ILE A 9 11.51 -6.46 -5.16
C ILE A 9 10.83 -7.83 -5.35
N GLN A 10 11.41 -8.89 -4.78
CA GLN A 10 10.87 -10.25 -4.84
C GLN A 10 9.52 -10.44 -4.13
N ASP A 11 9.15 -9.51 -3.25
CA ASP A 11 7.87 -9.53 -2.55
C ASP A 11 6.73 -8.94 -3.39
N LEU A 12 7.04 -8.33 -4.54
CA LEU A 12 6.07 -7.74 -5.45
C LEU A 12 5.72 -8.71 -6.58
N ASP A 13 4.43 -9.04 -6.70
CA ASP A 13 3.87 -9.62 -7.92
C ASP A 13 2.91 -8.62 -8.55
N ILE A 14 3.42 -7.85 -9.52
CA ILE A 14 2.64 -6.79 -10.17
C ILE A 14 1.60 -7.38 -11.12
N ARG A 15 1.83 -8.59 -11.65
CA ARG A 15 0.90 -9.26 -12.57
C ARG A 15 -0.33 -9.70 -11.80
N GLU A 16 -0.12 -10.39 -10.68
CA GLU A 16 -1.18 -10.82 -9.78
C GLU A 16 -1.74 -9.68 -8.91
N GLY A 17 -1.03 -8.55 -8.86
CA GLY A 17 -1.40 -7.40 -8.07
C GLY A 17 -1.27 -7.69 -6.58
N THR A 18 -0.17 -8.28 -6.14
CA THR A 18 0.06 -8.67 -4.75
C THR A 18 1.40 -8.18 -4.21
N ILE A 19 1.43 -7.97 -2.89
CA ILE A 19 2.63 -7.66 -2.13
C ILE A 19 2.69 -8.59 -0.94
N ARG A 20 3.80 -9.31 -0.77
CA ARG A 20 4.09 -10.10 0.43
C ARG A 20 4.67 -9.18 1.50
N ILE A 21 4.10 -9.24 2.71
CA ILE A 21 4.57 -8.47 3.87
C ILE A 21 5.03 -9.43 4.95
N HIS A 22 6.28 -9.28 5.36
CA HIS A 22 6.92 -10.02 6.44
C HIS A 22 6.64 -9.34 7.79
N GLY A 23 5.87 -10.01 8.64
CA GLY A 23 5.51 -9.55 9.98
C GLY A 23 6.39 -10.12 11.09
N LYS A 24 6.16 -9.67 12.32
CA LYS A 24 6.87 -10.18 13.50
C LYS A 24 6.51 -11.65 13.78
N GLY A 25 7.52 -12.48 14.02
CA GLY A 25 7.35 -13.90 14.38
C GLY A 25 7.03 -14.81 13.20
N ASP A 26 7.66 -14.57 12.05
CA ASP A 26 7.54 -15.37 10.82
C ASP A 26 6.12 -15.40 10.23
N ARG A 27 5.32 -14.38 10.55
CA ARG A 27 3.96 -14.24 10.02
C ARG A 27 4.01 -13.46 8.72
N GLU A 28 3.77 -14.16 7.61
CA GLU A 28 3.57 -13.53 6.32
C GLU A 28 2.09 -13.15 6.11
N ARG A 29 1.87 -12.09 5.34
CA ARG A 29 0.56 -11.79 4.78
C ARG A 29 0.68 -11.23 3.37
N ILE A 30 -0.38 -11.40 2.58
CA ILE A 30 -0.48 -10.82 1.24
C ILE A 30 -1.41 -9.60 1.30
N VAL A 31 -0.97 -8.51 0.69
CA VAL A 31 -1.76 -7.30 0.45
C VAL A 31 -2.00 -7.18 -1.05
N PHE A 32 -3.21 -6.80 -1.46
CA PHE A 32 -3.54 -6.66 -2.88
C PHE A 32 -3.39 -5.20 -3.34
N LEU A 33 -2.92 -5.05 -4.58
CA LEU A 33 -2.93 -3.80 -5.33
C LEU A 33 -4.35 -3.58 -5.90
N PRO A 34 -5.00 -2.44 -5.59
CA PRO A 34 -6.43 -2.19 -5.79
C PRO A 34 -6.84 -2.14 -7.26
N ASP A 35 -6.02 -1.54 -8.11
CA ASP A 35 -6.38 -1.23 -9.49
C ASP A 35 -5.15 -1.26 -10.41
N GLU A 36 -5.41 -1.21 -11.73
CA GLU A 36 -4.37 -1.20 -12.75
C GLU A 36 -3.58 0.12 -12.76
N ASN A 37 -4.16 1.22 -12.29
CA ASN A 37 -3.49 2.52 -12.20
C ASN A 37 -2.33 2.46 -11.21
N LEU A 38 -2.54 1.92 -10.01
CA LEU A 38 -1.47 1.74 -9.04
C LEU A 38 -0.41 0.76 -9.55
N ARG A 39 -0.82 -0.31 -10.25
CA ARG A 39 0.12 -1.25 -10.87
C ARG A 39 0.97 -0.56 -11.93
N SER A 40 0.37 0.27 -12.77
CA SER A 40 1.06 1.06 -13.80
C SER A 40 2.07 2.03 -13.18
N LEU A 41 1.67 2.80 -12.17
CA LEU A 41 2.57 3.69 -11.42
C LEU A 41 3.74 2.92 -10.79
N LEU A 42 3.47 1.74 -10.23
CA LEU A 42 4.52 0.89 -9.67
C LEU A 42 5.49 0.40 -10.76
N ARG A 43 5.01 0.01 -11.96
CA ARG A 43 5.90 -0.36 -13.07
C ARG A 43 6.78 0.81 -13.52
N ILE A 44 6.21 2.02 -13.63
CA ILE A 44 6.96 3.23 -13.98
C ILE A 44 8.05 3.49 -12.94
N TYR A 45 7.69 3.43 -11.65
CA TYR A 45 8.62 3.59 -10.56
C TYR A 45 9.75 2.56 -10.60
N LEU A 46 9.44 1.28 -10.78
CA LEU A 46 10.44 0.21 -10.81
C LEU A 46 11.40 0.32 -11.99
N LYS A 47 10.92 0.79 -13.15
CA LYS A 47 11.78 1.10 -14.30
C LYS A 47 12.75 2.24 -13.97
N ALA A 48 12.25 3.34 -13.39
CA ALA A 48 13.09 4.46 -12.96
C ALA A 48 14.08 4.06 -11.86
N ARG A 49 13.64 3.24 -10.90
CA ARG A 49 14.48 2.65 -9.86
C ARG A 49 15.63 1.85 -10.46
N GLY A 50 15.35 0.97 -11.43
CA GLY A 50 16.38 0.18 -12.12
C GLY A 50 17.43 1.05 -12.82
N ALA A 51 16.98 2.12 -13.49
CA ALA A 51 17.87 3.09 -14.15
C ALA A 51 18.74 3.90 -13.16
N ALA A 52 18.37 3.94 -11.87
CA ALA A 52 19.13 4.62 -10.83
C ALA A 52 20.22 3.74 -10.19
N PHE A 53 20.45 2.52 -10.69
CA PHE A 53 21.48 1.59 -10.20
C PHE A 53 21.47 1.41 -8.66
N PRO A 54 20.40 0.84 -8.10
CA PRO A 54 20.21 0.76 -6.65
C PRO A 54 21.25 -0.13 -5.99
N LEU A 55 21.63 0.21 -4.76
CA LEU A 55 22.58 -0.52 -3.91
C LEU A 55 21.87 -1.52 -2.97
N THR A 56 20.62 -1.87 -3.27
CA THR A 56 19.76 -2.65 -2.39
C THR A 56 18.61 -3.29 -3.17
N GLU A 57 18.02 -4.36 -2.63
CA GLU A 57 16.79 -4.97 -3.15
C GLU A 57 15.51 -4.34 -2.58
N ARG A 58 15.61 -3.34 -1.71
CA ARG A 58 14.44 -2.64 -1.16
C ARG A 58 13.67 -1.93 -2.26
N VAL A 59 12.36 -2.07 -2.26
CA VAL A 59 11.47 -1.41 -3.24
C VAL A 59 11.70 0.10 -3.22
N ILE A 60 11.61 0.72 -2.03
CA ILE A 60 11.78 2.17 -1.88
C ILE A 60 13.26 2.52 -1.65
N ILE A 61 13.80 3.33 -2.55
CA ILE A 61 15.18 3.83 -2.49
C ILE A 61 15.23 5.36 -2.31
N THR A 62 16.36 5.85 -1.80
CA THR A 62 16.72 7.27 -1.83
C THR A 62 17.32 7.63 -3.21
N PRO A 63 17.51 8.93 -3.53
CA PRO A 63 18.11 9.34 -4.80
C PRO A 63 19.54 8.81 -5.01
N GLN A 64 20.23 8.43 -3.92
CA GLN A 64 21.56 7.82 -3.94
C GLN A 64 21.51 6.29 -4.12
N GLY A 65 20.33 5.71 -4.42
CA GLY A 65 20.16 4.27 -4.62
C GLY A 65 20.17 3.43 -3.34
N ARG A 66 20.19 4.05 -2.15
CA ARG A 66 20.20 3.33 -0.86
C ARG A 66 18.78 3.03 -0.38
N ALA A 67 18.64 2.05 0.51
CA ALA A 67 17.36 1.74 1.14
C ALA A 67 16.77 2.97 1.86
N ALA A 68 15.49 3.26 1.61
CA ALA A 68 14.79 4.29 2.34
C ALA A 68 14.58 3.91 3.81
N ASN A 69 14.62 4.89 4.69
CA ASN A 69 14.23 4.74 6.10
C ASN A 69 12.85 5.39 6.36
N THR A 70 12.33 5.18 7.57
CA THR A 70 10.99 5.71 7.95
C THR A 70 10.92 7.24 7.89
N GLN A 71 12.02 7.94 8.20
CA GLN A 71 12.05 9.41 8.15
C GLN A 71 11.98 9.91 6.71
N TYR A 72 12.65 9.22 5.78
CA TYR A 72 12.59 9.54 4.36
C TYR A 72 11.17 9.38 3.81
N VAL A 73 10.48 8.27 4.13
CA VAL A 73 9.08 8.10 3.71
C VAL A 73 8.17 9.17 4.32
N ARG A 74 8.35 9.54 5.60
CA ARG A 74 7.60 10.64 6.22
C ARG A 74 7.84 11.98 5.51
N LEU A 75 9.07 12.23 5.08
CA LEU A 75 9.42 13.40 4.29
C LEU A 75 8.71 13.40 2.93
N LEU A 76 8.70 12.27 2.22
CA LEU A 76 7.99 12.13 0.94
C LEU A 76 6.49 12.40 1.10
N VAL A 77 5.86 11.81 2.11
CA VAL A 77 4.42 12.01 2.40
C VAL A 77 4.12 13.47 2.73
N ARG A 78 4.98 14.13 3.51
CA ARG A 78 4.83 15.56 3.81
C ARG A 78 4.92 16.40 2.53
N LYS A 79 5.94 16.18 1.71
CA LYS A 79 6.12 16.88 0.43
C LYS A 79 4.94 16.68 -0.52
N ALA A 80 4.39 15.46 -0.57
CA ALA A 80 3.19 15.18 -1.36
C ALA A 80 1.97 15.97 -0.85
N GLY A 81 1.78 16.05 0.47
CA GLY A 81 0.71 16.86 1.07
C GLY A 81 0.86 18.36 0.81
N GLU A 82 2.09 18.88 0.91
CA GLU A 82 2.42 20.28 0.58
C GLU A 82 2.13 20.58 -0.91
N ALA A 83 2.56 19.70 -1.82
CA ALA A 83 2.32 19.84 -3.25
C ALA A 83 0.83 19.76 -3.62
N ALA A 84 0.04 19.01 -2.85
CA ALA A 84 -1.41 18.93 -3.00
C ALA A 84 -2.16 20.10 -2.34
N GLY A 85 -1.47 21.09 -1.76
CA GLY A 85 -2.10 22.24 -1.11
C GLY A 85 -2.81 21.93 0.19
N ILE A 86 -2.50 20.80 0.84
CA ILE A 86 -3.16 20.41 2.09
C ILE A 86 -2.57 21.25 3.23
N GLY A 87 -3.39 22.15 3.79
CA GLY A 87 -2.99 23.10 4.84
C GLY A 87 -2.61 22.50 6.19
N GLN A 88 -2.66 21.18 6.33
CA GLN A 88 -2.23 20.45 7.53
C GLN A 88 -1.11 19.46 7.20
N ARG A 89 -0.27 19.17 8.20
CA ARG A 89 0.82 18.21 8.05
C ARG A 89 0.27 16.79 7.91
N ILE A 90 0.38 16.22 6.70
CA ILE A 90 0.01 14.81 6.46
C ILE A 90 1.09 13.87 6.99
N THR A 91 0.63 12.82 7.66
CA THR A 91 1.50 11.72 8.11
C THR A 91 1.02 10.39 7.55
N PRO A 92 1.92 9.39 7.47
CA PRO A 92 1.54 8.07 7.00
C PRO A 92 0.51 7.34 7.88
N HIS A 93 0.44 7.66 9.18
CA HIS A 93 -0.59 7.13 10.05
C HIS A 93 -1.96 7.73 9.71
N MET A 94 -2.02 9.01 9.37
CA MET A 94 -3.24 9.66 8.88
C MET A 94 -3.70 9.02 7.57
N LEU A 95 -2.79 8.79 6.60
CA LEU A 95 -3.15 8.09 5.36
C LEU A 95 -3.80 6.73 5.63
N ARG A 96 -3.19 5.93 6.51
CA ARG A 96 -3.73 4.62 6.91
C ARG A 96 -5.11 4.76 7.57
N HIS A 97 -5.28 5.73 8.45
CA HIS A 97 -6.56 5.95 9.13
C HIS A 97 -7.64 6.40 8.13
N SER A 98 -7.33 7.36 7.25
CA SER A 98 -8.23 7.81 6.20
C SER A 98 -8.65 6.69 5.26
N THR A 99 -7.72 5.79 4.87
CA THR A 99 -8.07 4.60 4.08
C THR A 99 -8.99 3.66 4.85
N ALA A 100 -8.73 3.41 6.14
CA ALA A 100 -9.58 2.57 6.98
C ALA A 100 -11.00 3.13 7.08
N THR A 101 -11.12 4.42 7.37
CA THR A 101 -12.40 5.13 7.48
C THR A 101 -13.14 5.15 6.15
N HIS A 102 -12.44 5.37 5.04
CA HIS A 102 -13.06 5.35 3.72
C HIS A 102 -13.61 3.95 3.37
N LEU A 103 -12.84 2.88 3.60
CA LEU A 103 -13.32 1.51 3.40
C LEU A 103 -14.59 1.23 4.22
N LEU A 104 -14.59 1.59 5.51
CA LEU A 104 -15.76 1.42 6.37
C LEU A 104 -16.98 2.21 5.86
N ASN A 105 -16.77 3.45 5.43
CA ASN A 105 -17.84 4.31 4.89
C ASN A 105 -18.39 3.79 3.56
N SER A 106 -17.57 3.10 2.76
CA SER A 106 -17.99 2.41 1.54
C SER A 106 -18.72 1.08 1.81
N GLY A 107 -19.06 0.78 3.07
CA GLY A 107 -19.83 -0.40 3.46
C GLY A 107 -18.99 -1.68 3.64
N VAL A 108 -17.66 -1.57 3.65
CA VAL A 108 -16.79 -2.72 3.89
C VAL A 108 -16.88 -3.15 5.35
N ASP A 109 -17.18 -4.43 5.59
CA ASP A 109 -17.20 -5.00 6.94
C ASP A 109 -15.86 -4.76 7.68
N ILE A 110 -15.95 -4.30 8.92
CA ILE A 110 -14.82 -4.00 9.79
C ILE A 110 -13.82 -5.15 9.94
N ARG A 111 -14.27 -6.40 9.84
CA ARG A 111 -13.41 -7.59 9.87
C ARG A 111 -12.49 -7.65 8.64
N HIS A 112 -12.97 -7.24 7.47
CA HIS A 112 -12.15 -7.13 6.26
C HIS A 112 -11.16 -5.97 6.35
N VAL A 113 -11.58 -4.82 6.89
CA VAL A 113 -10.70 -3.66 7.12
C VAL A 113 -9.60 -4.01 8.13
N GLN A 114 -9.94 -4.68 9.23
CA GLN A 114 -8.97 -5.15 10.22
C GLN A 114 -7.98 -6.16 9.64
N LYS A 115 -8.45 -7.07 8.78
CA LYS A 115 -7.61 -8.04 8.05
C LYS A 115 -6.63 -7.34 7.10
N LEU A 116 -7.10 -6.33 6.34
CA LEU A 116 -6.27 -5.54 5.43
C LEU A 116 -5.17 -4.78 6.16
N LEU A 117 -5.52 -4.19 7.30
CA LEU A 117 -4.61 -3.33 8.06
C LEU A 117 -3.66 -4.15 8.95
N GLY A 118 -3.97 -5.41 9.25
CA GLY A 118 -3.07 -6.31 10.00
C GLY A 118 -2.98 -5.98 11.50
N HIS A 119 -4.09 -5.57 12.13
CA HIS A 119 -4.11 -5.36 13.58
C HIS A 119 -4.04 -6.70 14.33
N GLN A 120 -3.10 -6.80 15.28
CA GLN A 120 -2.67 -8.02 16.00
C GLN A 120 -3.61 -8.54 17.12
N SER A 121 -4.93 -8.48 16.96
CA SER A 121 -5.84 -9.30 17.76
C SER A 121 -7.11 -9.49 16.93
N ILE A 122 -7.33 -10.63 16.28
CA ILE A 122 -7.52 -11.95 16.88
C ILE A 122 -6.71 -13.02 16.13
N THR A 123 -6.04 -13.86 16.90
CA THR A 123 -5.58 -15.23 16.64
C THR A 123 -5.31 -15.61 15.17
N THR A 124 -4.03 -15.68 14.88
CA THR A 124 -3.39 -16.16 13.66
C THR A 124 -3.95 -17.47 13.10
N THR A 125 -3.97 -17.53 11.76
CA THR A 125 -3.98 -18.73 10.92
C THR A 125 -5.31 -19.48 10.78
N GLN A 126 -6.23 -19.45 11.75
CA GLN A 126 -7.50 -20.19 11.64
C GLN A 126 -8.62 -19.46 10.87
N ILE A 127 -8.54 -18.13 10.69
CA ILE A 127 -9.55 -17.33 9.96
C ILE A 127 -9.23 -17.21 8.45
N TYR A 128 -8.14 -17.82 7.98
CA TYR A 128 -7.83 -17.89 6.54
C TYR A 128 -8.84 -18.74 5.74
N THR A 129 -9.72 -19.49 6.40
CA THR A 129 -10.55 -20.51 5.74
C THR A 129 -11.89 -20.01 5.20
N GLN A 130 -12.36 -18.80 5.53
CA GLN A 130 -13.73 -18.38 5.18
C GLN A 130 -13.86 -17.04 4.41
N VAL A 131 -12.77 -16.34 4.12
CA VAL A 131 -12.83 -15.13 3.27
C VAL A 131 -12.09 -15.43 1.97
N SER A 132 -12.81 -15.49 0.86
CA SER A 132 -12.21 -15.73 -0.45
C SER A 132 -11.29 -14.57 -0.84
N THR A 133 -10.18 -14.91 -1.49
CA THR A 133 -9.24 -13.94 -2.08
C THR A 133 -9.95 -12.93 -2.99
N ASP A 134 -10.99 -13.37 -3.70
CA ASP A 134 -11.78 -12.51 -4.59
C ASP A 134 -12.59 -11.46 -3.85
N MET A 135 -13.12 -11.79 -2.67
CA MET A 135 -13.84 -10.83 -1.83
C MET A 135 -12.90 -9.73 -1.32
N LEU A 136 -11.67 -10.08 -0.92
CA LEU A 136 -10.66 -9.09 -0.53
C LEU A 136 -10.25 -8.19 -1.69
N LYS A 137 -10.05 -8.75 -2.88
CA LYS A 137 -9.76 -7.97 -4.10
C LYS A 137 -10.89 -6.99 -4.39
N ARG A 138 -12.16 -7.42 -4.33
CA ARG A 138 -13.33 -6.55 -4.55
C ARG A 138 -13.42 -5.43 -3.52
N VAL A 139 -13.33 -5.75 -2.24
CA VAL A 139 -13.34 -4.76 -1.14
C VAL A 139 -12.28 -3.68 -1.33
N ILE A 140 -11.06 -4.11 -1.67
CA ILE A 140 -9.95 -3.18 -1.89
C ILE A 140 -10.21 -2.33 -3.14
N ALA A 141 -10.70 -2.92 -4.23
CA ALA A 141 -11.00 -2.19 -5.46
C ALA A 141 -12.21 -1.26 -5.34
N GLU A 142 -13.23 -1.62 -4.57
CA GLU A 142 -14.46 -0.84 -4.38
C GLU A 142 -14.29 0.31 -3.39
N GLY A 143 -13.56 0.09 -2.30
CA GLY A 143 -13.29 1.14 -1.31
C GLY A 143 -11.87 1.71 -1.40
N HIS A 144 -11.24 1.71 -2.58
CA HIS A 144 -9.98 2.42 -2.77
C HIS A 144 -10.26 3.94 -2.87
N PRO A 145 -9.67 4.81 -2.02
CA PRO A 145 -9.95 6.25 -2.00
C PRO A 145 -9.75 6.97 -3.34
N MET A 146 -8.89 6.42 -4.20
CA MET A 146 -8.56 7.05 -5.47
C MET A 146 -9.47 6.60 -6.63
N ARG A 147 -10.34 5.59 -6.44
CA ARG A 147 -11.18 5.03 -7.52
C ARG A 147 -11.96 6.10 -8.29
N GLY A 148 -12.69 6.97 -7.59
CA GLY A 148 -13.48 8.04 -8.20
C GLY A 148 -12.65 9.17 -8.82
N MET A 149 -11.41 9.37 -8.36
CA MET A 149 -10.52 10.39 -8.92
C MET A 149 -9.94 9.99 -10.28
N TRP A 150 -9.82 8.68 -10.53
CA TRP A 150 -9.30 8.16 -11.79
C TRP A 150 -10.34 8.13 -12.90
N GLU A 151 -11.63 7.91 -12.57
CA GLU A 151 -12.73 7.93 -13.53
C GLU A 151 -12.95 9.34 -14.11
N GLU A 152 -12.89 10.39 -13.28
CA GLU A 152 -12.98 11.80 -13.73
C GLU A 152 -11.80 12.26 -14.60
N SER A 153 -10.65 11.60 -14.52
CA SER A 153 -9.43 11.98 -15.27
C SER A 153 -9.33 11.31 -16.65
N MET A 154 -10.24 10.39 -17.00
CA MET A 154 -10.27 9.71 -18.30
C MET A 154 -11.36 10.27 -19.24
N ASP A 155 -12.22 11.15 -18.74
CA ASP A 155 -13.30 11.82 -19.47
C ASP A 155 -12.95 13.28 -19.89
N ASN A 156 -11.69 13.70 -19.75
CA ASN A 156 -11.19 15.03 -20.13
C ASN A 156 -9.85 14.94 -20.86
#